data_AF-A0A935ECY5-F1
#
_entry.id   AF-A0A935ECY5-F1
#
_cell.length_a   1.000
_cell.length_b   1.000
_cell.length_c   1.000
_cell.angle_alpha   90.00
_cell.angle_beta   90.00
_cell.angle_gamma   90.00
#
_symmetry.space_group_name_H-M   'P 1'
#
loop_
_entity.id
_entity.type
_entity.pdbx_description
1 polymer ?
#
loop_
_entity_poly.entity_id
_entity_poly.type
_entity_poly.pdbx_seq_one_letter_code
_entity_poly.pdbx_strand_id
1 'polypeptide(L)'
;MRRLRLMLADRPWPVVALVVWTLFVWVQRVINIARDDSLRGGDLLGALVRPVAFVAVAGWVAAMLARTADVERLRRPVGVACLVTAALWLVQPVIIAMRDYSVGFVVVHAVLGAVSVSLAWMAWRSVRRPSGAGGDRESVDGAVRAAVGGQ
;
A
#
# COMPACT_ATOMS: atom_id res chain seq x y z
N MET A 1 17.56 17.23 8.35
CA MET A 1 16.86 15.98 8.73
C MET A 1 15.52 16.19 9.46
N ARG A 2 15.34 17.22 10.30
CA ARG A 2 14.09 17.46 11.08
C ARG A 2 12.82 17.68 10.23
N ARG A 3 12.92 18.38 9.09
CA ARG A 3 11.78 18.64 8.18
C ARG A 3 11.26 17.39 7.46
N LEU A 4 12.13 16.43 7.16
CA LEU A 4 11.74 15.15 6.53
C LEU A 4 10.96 14.25 7.48
N ARG A 5 11.33 14.25 8.77
CA ARG A 5 10.56 13.55 9.83
C ARG A 5 9.17 14.14 10.02
N LEU A 6 9.01 15.47 9.97
CA LEU A 6 7.71 16.12 10.09
C LEU A 6 6.82 15.83 8.88
N MET A 7 7.35 15.89 7.66
CA MET A 7 6.58 15.54 6.45
C MET A 7 6.14 14.07 6.39
N LEU A 8 6.86 13.15 7.03
CA LEU A 8 6.50 11.73 7.12
C LEU A 8 5.58 11.42 8.32
N ALA A 9 5.63 12.22 9.38
CA ALA A 9 4.83 12.01 10.60
C ALA A 9 3.34 12.23 10.36
N ASP A 10 2.98 13.20 9.49
CA ASP A 10 1.58 13.51 9.16
C ASP A 10 1.03 12.68 7.99
N ARG A 11 1.90 12.00 7.25
CA ARG A 11 1.50 11.12 6.14
C ARG A 11 0.97 9.81 6.71
N PRO A 12 -0.05 9.19 6.10
CA PRO A 12 -0.54 7.89 6.54
C PRO A 12 0.55 6.84 6.30
N TRP A 13 1.37 6.59 7.32
CA TRP A 13 2.51 5.68 7.26
C TRP A 13 2.17 4.29 6.68
N PRO A 14 0.97 3.71 6.88
CA PRO A 14 0.65 2.42 6.30
C PRO A 14 0.53 2.47 4.76
N VAL A 15 0.10 3.62 4.22
CA VAL A 15 0.05 3.83 2.75
C VAL A 15 1.46 3.92 2.19
N VAL A 16 2.37 4.63 2.87
CA VAL A 16 3.78 4.71 2.47
C VAL A 16 4.43 3.33 2.52
N ALA A 17 4.20 2.58 3.60
CA ALA A 17 4.70 1.22 3.76
C ALA A 17 4.19 0.30 2.65
N LEU A 18 2.89 0.35 2.33
CA LEU A 18 2.31 -0.44 1.23
C LEU A 18 2.96 -0.10 -0.12
N VAL A 19 3.16 1.18 -0.43
CA VAL A 19 3.80 1.62 -1.69
C VAL A 19 5.23 1.10 -1.78
N VAL A 20 6.04 1.32 -0.74
CA VAL A 20 7.44 0.89 -0.72
C VAL A 20 7.54 -0.62 -0.84
N TRP A 21 6.73 -1.36 -0.09
CA TRP A 21 6.68 -2.82 -0.15
C TRP A 21 6.28 -3.34 -1.53
N THR A 22 5.24 -2.76 -2.13
CA THR A 22 4.76 -3.14 -3.46
C THR A 22 5.84 -2.90 -4.51
N LEU A 23 6.48 -1.73 -4.50
CA LEU A 23 7.58 -1.44 -5.43
C LEU A 23 8.76 -2.39 -5.22
N PHE A 24 9.14 -2.69 -3.98
CA PHE A 24 10.20 -3.64 -3.68
C PHE A 24 9.94 -5.02 -4.30
N VAL A 25 8.77 -5.61 -4.05
CA VAL A 25 8.44 -6.96 -4.56
C VAL A 25 8.33 -6.97 -6.08
N TRP A 26 7.61 -6.02 -6.65
CA TRP A 26 7.24 -6.08 -8.06
C TRP A 26 8.31 -5.55 -9.00
N VAL A 27 9.11 -4.55 -8.59
CA VAL A 27 10.27 -4.12 -9.39
C VAL A 27 11.31 -5.23 -9.46
N GLN A 28 11.58 -5.93 -8.35
CA GLN A 28 12.46 -7.11 -8.38
C GLN A 28 11.92 -8.17 -9.34
N ARG A 29 10.60 -8.40 -9.38
CA ARG A 29 10.00 -9.32 -10.34
C ARG A 29 10.16 -8.87 -11.79
N VAL A 30 9.98 -7.57 -12.08
CA VAL A 30 10.24 -7.02 -13.42
C VAL A 30 11.69 -7.24 -13.83
N ILE A 31 12.64 -6.94 -12.94
CA ILE A 31 14.08 -7.13 -13.19
C ILE A 31 14.39 -8.60 -13.44
N ASN A 32 13.82 -9.51 -12.65
CA ASN A 32 14.04 -10.94 -12.81
C ASN A 32 13.51 -11.46 -14.15
N ILE A 33 12.33 -11.01 -14.57
CA ILE A 33 11.76 -11.37 -15.88
C ILE A 33 12.60 -10.79 -17.02
N ALA A 34 13.04 -9.54 -16.89
CA ALA A 34 13.84 -8.87 -17.92
C ALA A 34 15.24 -9.48 -18.09
N ARG A 35 15.74 -10.21 -17.09
CA ARG A 35 17.02 -10.93 -17.11
C ARG A 35 16.87 -12.41 -17.47
N ASP A 36 15.64 -12.87 -17.70
CA ASP A 36 15.37 -14.25 -18.06
C ASP A 36 15.38 -14.41 -19.58
N ASP A 37 16.54 -14.81 -20.12
CA ASP A 37 16.76 -14.97 -21.56
C ASP A 37 15.89 -16.07 -22.20
N SER A 38 15.24 -16.92 -21.37
CA SER A 38 14.32 -17.95 -21.84
C SER A 38 12.94 -17.42 -22.22
N LEU A 39 12.55 -16.24 -21.71
CA LEU A 39 11.27 -15.61 -22.01
C LEU A 39 11.39 -14.75 -23.28
N ARG A 40 10.59 -15.05 -24.30
CA ARG A 40 10.57 -14.28 -25.56
C ARG A 40 9.14 -14.01 -26.04
N GLY A 41 8.99 -12.95 -26.82
CA GLY A 41 7.73 -12.62 -27.50
C GLY A 41 6.53 -12.55 -26.55
N GLY A 42 5.49 -13.35 -26.84
CA GLY A 42 4.24 -13.38 -26.07
C GLY A 42 4.41 -13.84 -24.62
N ASP A 43 5.34 -14.75 -24.34
CA ASP A 43 5.56 -15.28 -22.98
C ASP A 43 6.17 -14.22 -22.06
N LEU A 44 7.10 -13.43 -22.61
CA LEU A 44 7.66 -12.27 -21.92
C LEU A 44 6.57 -11.23 -21.61
N LEU A 45 5.73 -10.91 -22.60
CA LEU A 45 4.62 -9.95 -22.41
C LEU A 45 3.65 -10.45 -21.34
N GLY A 46 3.21 -11.72 -21.43
CA GLY A 46 2.32 -12.34 -20.45
C GLY A 46 2.90 -12.32 -19.03
N ALA A 47 4.20 -12.59 -18.89
CA ALA A 47 4.90 -12.54 -17.61
C ALA A 47 4.96 -11.11 -17.04
N LEU A 48 5.06 -10.07 -17.88
CA LEU A 48 5.18 -8.67 -17.48
C LEU A 48 3.86 -7.99 -17.12
N VAL A 49 2.71 -8.44 -17.65
CA VAL A 49 1.40 -7.77 -17.42
C VAL A 49 1.15 -7.51 -15.94
N ARG A 50 1.24 -8.56 -15.11
CA ARG A 50 0.95 -8.48 -13.68
C ARG A 50 1.94 -7.58 -12.91
N PRO A 51 3.27 -7.80 -12.97
CA PRO A 51 4.21 -6.97 -12.23
C PRO A 51 4.16 -5.50 -12.65
N VAL A 52 4.00 -5.22 -13.96
CA VAL A 52 3.87 -3.84 -14.45
C VAL A 52 2.60 -3.18 -13.92
N ALA A 53 1.47 -3.89 -13.88
CA ALA A 53 0.22 -3.35 -13.33
C ALA A 53 0.37 -2.95 -11.84
N PHE A 54 1.03 -3.78 -11.03
CA PHE A 54 1.31 -3.45 -9.63
C PHE A 54 2.23 -2.25 -9.48
N VAL A 55 3.29 -2.16 -10.29
CA VAL A 55 4.20 -1.01 -10.31
C VAL A 55 3.46 0.26 -10.71
N ALA A 56 2.59 0.20 -11.71
CA ALA A 56 1.79 1.33 -12.16
C ALA A 56 0.83 1.83 -11.06
N VAL A 57 0.10 0.91 -10.40
CA VAL A 57 -0.79 1.26 -9.28
C VAL A 57 -0.01 1.86 -8.12
N ALA A 58 1.11 1.25 -7.71
CA ALA A 58 1.96 1.79 -6.65
C ALA A 58 2.54 3.16 -7.01
N GLY A 59 2.97 3.35 -8.25
CA GLY A 59 3.44 4.64 -8.78
C GLY A 59 2.35 5.71 -8.76
N TRP A 60 1.10 5.34 -9.08
CA TRP A 60 -0.03 6.26 -8.98
C TRP A 60 -0.30 6.69 -7.53
N VAL A 61 -0.30 5.76 -6.57
CA VAL A 61 -0.44 6.11 -5.14
C VAL A 61 0.74 6.97 -4.67
N ALA A 62 1.96 6.64 -5.07
CA ALA A 62 3.16 7.42 -4.75
C ALA A 62 3.09 8.86 -5.29
N ALA A 63 2.63 9.02 -6.54
CA ALA A 63 2.44 10.33 -7.15
C ALA A 63 1.37 11.16 -6.42
N MET A 64 0.30 10.53 -5.94
CA MET A 64 -0.71 11.21 -5.13
C MET A 64 -0.17 11.62 -3.76
N LEU A 65 0.57 10.74 -3.07
CA LEU A 65 1.26 11.11 -1.84
C LEU A 65 2.20 12.29 -2.06
N ALA A 66 2.94 12.35 -3.17
CA ALA A 66 3.83 13.47 -3.45
C ALA A 66 3.09 14.80 -3.68
N ARG A 67 1.86 14.75 -4.22
CA ARG A 67 1.10 15.92 -4.67
C ARG A 67 0.12 16.47 -3.63
N THR A 68 -0.31 15.67 -2.65
CA THR A 68 -1.33 16.12 -1.69
C THR A 68 -1.17 15.50 -0.31
N ALA A 69 -1.57 16.24 0.72
CA ALA A 69 -1.74 15.75 2.09
C ALA A 69 -3.22 15.41 2.40
N ASP A 70 -4.14 15.67 1.46
CA ASP A 70 -5.57 15.41 1.62
C ASP A 70 -5.86 13.91 1.56
N VAL A 71 -6.29 13.36 2.70
CA VAL A 71 -6.60 11.94 2.86
C VAL A 71 -7.79 11.51 1.99
N GLU A 72 -8.76 12.39 1.73
CA GLU A 72 -9.93 12.06 0.92
C GLU A 72 -9.52 11.75 -0.53
N ARG A 73 -8.59 12.54 -1.07
CA ARG A 73 -8.00 12.30 -2.40
C ARG A 73 -7.22 10.99 -2.49
N LEU A 74 -6.69 10.49 -1.36
CA LEU A 74 -5.99 9.21 -1.29
C LEU A 74 -6.93 8.01 -1.21
N ARG A 75 -8.20 8.16 -0.82
CA ARG A 75 -9.12 7.04 -0.60
C ARG A 75 -9.34 6.19 -1.83
N ARG A 76 -9.58 6.80 -2.99
CA ARG A 76 -9.80 6.08 -4.26
C ARG A 76 -8.55 5.29 -4.71
N PRO A 77 -7.36 5.91 -4.88
CA PRO A 77 -6.18 5.18 -5.32
C PRO A 77 -5.74 4.11 -4.32
N VAL A 78 -5.82 4.38 -3.01
CA VAL A 78 -5.53 3.37 -1.97
C VAL A 78 -6.56 2.24 -2.02
N GLY A 79 -7.85 2.54 -2.18
CA GLY A 79 -8.89 1.52 -2.32
C GLY A 79 -8.66 0.59 -3.50
N VAL A 80 -8.29 1.14 -4.67
CA VAL A 80 -7.91 0.35 -5.85
C VAL A 80 -6.68 -0.51 -5.55
N ALA A 81 -5.63 0.06 -4.96
CA ALA A 81 -4.43 -0.68 -4.61
C ALA A 81 -4.73 -1.85 -3.65
N CYS A 82 -5.60 -1.62 -2.66
CA CYS A 82 -6.01 -2.65 -1.70
C CYS A 82 -6.80 -3.77 -2.39
N LEU A 83 -7.76 -3.42 -3.26
CA LEU A 83 -8.57 -4.40 -3.99
C LEU A 83 -7.70 -5.28 -4.89
N VAL A 84 -6.82 -4.67 -5.69
CA VAL A 84 -5.92 -5.38 -6.60
C VAL A 84 -4.96 -6.29 -5.81
N THR A 85 -4.40 -5.78 -4.70
CA THR A 85 -3.51 -6.55 -3.83
C THR A 85 -4.23 -7.76 -3.24
N ALA A 86 -5.40 -7.57 -2.65
CA ALA A 86 -6.16 -8.65 -2.03
C ALA A 86 -6.60 -9.69 -3.06
N ALA A 87 -7.20 -9.26 -4.18
CA ALA A 87 -7.71 -10.18 -5.20
C ALA A 87 -6.61 -11.10 -5.75
N LEU A 88 -5.42 -10.55 -6.02
CA LEU A 88 -4.34 -11.33 -6.63
C LEU A 88 -3.58 -12.18 -5.62
N TRP A 89 -3.32 -11.67 -4.42
CA TRP A 89 -2.62 -12.45 -3.38
C TRP A 89 -3.47 -13.52 -2.71
N LEU A 90 -4.81 -13.46 -2.82
CA LEU A 90 -5.68 -14.56 -2.35
C LEU A 90 -5.71 -15.73 -3.34
N VAL A 91 -5.61 -15.45 -4.64
CA VAL A 91 -5.62 -16.49 -5.70
C VAL A 91 -4.24 -17.13 -5.87
N GLN A 92 -3.17 -16.35 -5.70
CA GLN A 92 -1.80 -16.77 -5.98
C GLN A 92 -1.34 -18.00 -5.16
N PRO A 93 -1.62 -18.13 -3.85
CA PRO A 93 -1.24 -19.31 -3.07
C PRO A 93 -1.90 -20.58 -3.58
N VAL A 94 -3.17 -20.51 -4.02
CA VAL A 94 -3.90 -21.65 -4.59
C VAL A 94 -3.23 -22.09 -5.90
N ILE A 95 -2.89 -21.14 -6.78
CA ILE A 95 -2.19 -21.45 -8.04
C ILE A 95 -0.80 -22.05 -7.79
N ILE A 96 -0.09 -21.55 -6.79
CA ILE A 96 1.24 -22.05 -6.43
C ILE A 96 1.15 -23.45 -5.82
N ALA A 97 0.17 -23.71 -4.95
CA ALA A 97 -0.03 -25.02 -4.34
C ALA A 97 -0.49 -26.09 -5.33
N MET A 98 -1.17 -25.70 -6.42
CA MET A 98 -1.56 -26.61 -7.51
C MET A 98 -0.41 -26.94 -8.49
N ARG A 99 0.78 -26.37 -8.29
CA ARG A 99 1.97 -26.60 -9.13
C ARG A 99 3.06 -27.24 -8.27
N ASP A 100 3.88 -28.10 -8.87
CA ASP A 100 4.98 -28.83 -8.21
C ASP A 100 6.18 -27.92 -7.87
N TYR A 101 5.94 -26.81 -7.17
CA TYR A 101 6.99 -25.94 -6.67
C TYR A 101 7.58 -26.49 -5.37
N SER A 102 8.85 -26.15 -5.11
CA SER A 102 9.48 -26.49 -3.84
C SER A 102 8.77 -25.83 -2.66
N VAL A 103 8.75 -26.49 -1.49
CA VAL A 103 8.11 -25.98 -0.27
C VAL A 103 8.62 -24.57 0.09
N GLY A 104 9.93 -24.32 -0.08
CA GLY A 104 10.53 -23.00 0.15
C GLY A 104 9.92 -21.91 -0.75
N PHE A 105 9.65 -22.22 -2.02
CA PHE A 105 9.00 -21.30 -2.94
C PHE A 105 7.56 -20.96 -2.49
N VAL A 106 6.81 -21.98 -2.05
CA VAL A 106 5.44 -21.81 -1.52
C VAL A 106 5.45 -20.90 -0.29
N VAL A 107 6.34 -21.18 0.68
CA VAL A 107 6.44 -20.43 1.94
C VAL A 107 6.77 -18.96 1.69
N VAL A 108 7.76 -18.67 0.83
CA VAL A 108 8.13 -17.28 0.51
C VAL A 108 6.95 -16.51 -0.06
N HIS A 109 6.20 -17.11 -1.00
CA HIS A 109 5.05 -16.44 -1.60
C HIS A 109 3.89 -16.28 -0.62
N ALA A 110 3.66 -17.26 0.27
CA ALA A 110 2.66 -17.15 1.32
C ALA A 110 2.98 -15.96 2.26
N VAL A 111 4.24 -15.82 2.68
CA VAL A 111 4.69 -14.69 3.52
C VAL A 111 4.56 -13.36 2.79
N LEU A 112 5.02 -13.28 1.53
CA LEU A 112 4.88 -12.06 0.73
C LEU A 112 3.41 -11.65 0.58
N GLY A 113 2.51 -12.62 0.39
CA GLY A 113 1.07 -12.39 0.33
C GLY A 113 0.50 -11.89 1.65
N ALA A 114 0.82 -12.54 2.76
CA ALA A 114 0.36 -12.16 4.09
C ALA A 114 0.78 -10.72 4.45
N VAL A 115 2.04 -10.35 4.20
CA VAL A 115 2.53 -8.99 4.43
C VAL A 115 1.81 -7.99 3.53
N SER A 116 1.66 -8.30 2.24
CA SER A 116 0.99 -7.43 1.27
C SER A 116 -0.47 -7.15 1.66
N VAL A 117 -1.23 -8.19 2.02
CA VAL A 117 -2.63 -8.07 2.45
C VAL A 117 -2.75 -7.30 3.77
N SER A 118 -1.84 -7.55 4.71
CA SER A 118 -1.81 -6.84 6.00
C SER A 118 -1.57 -5.33 5.79
N LEU A 119 -0.56 -4.98 4.97
CA LEU A 119 -0.28 -3.58 4.64
C LEU A 119 -1.44 -2.91 3.89
N ALA A 120 -2.08 -3.62 2.95
CA ALA A 120 -3.26 -3.13 2.25
C ALA A 120 -4.40 -2.81 3.23
N TRP A 121 -4.69 -3.73 4.15
CA TRP A 121 -5.72 -3.52 5.16
C TRP A 121 -5.42 -2.33 6.08
N MET A 122 -4.17 -2.19 6.52
CA MET A 122 -3.74 -1.06 7.36
C MET A 122 -3.80 0.27 6.60
N ALA A 123 -3.37 0.30 5.33
CA ALA A 123 -3.48 1.45 4.44
C ALA A 123 -4.95 1.88 4.28
N TRP A 124 -5.83 0.92 4.03
CA TRP A 124 -7.26 1.15 3.89
C TRP A 124 -7.90 1.73 5.16
N ARG A 125 -7.55 1.18 6.32
CA ARG A 125 -8.01 1.71 7.62
C ARG A 125 -7.52 3.14 7.84
N SER A 126 -6.28 3.44 7.46
CA SER A 126 -5.69 4.77 7.70
C SER A 126 -6.37 5.89 6.92
N VAL A 127 -6.85 5.61 5.70
CA VAL A 127 -7.54 6.60 4.86
C VAL A 127 -9.06 6.68 5.10
N ARG A 128 -9.60 5.79 5.94
CA ARG A 128 -11.03 5.74 6.29
C ARG A 128 -11.36 6.35 7.66
N ARG A 129 -10.36 6.62 8.50
CA ARG A 129 -10.58 7.24 9.80
C ARG A 129 -11.18 8.63 9.58
N PRO A 130 -12.36 8.93 10.15
CA PRO A 130 -12.93 10.27 10.07
C PRO A 130 -11.99 11.27 10.74
N SER A 131 -11.71 12.40 10.08
CA SER A 131 -10.90 13.50 10.64
C SER A 131 -11.57 14.22 11.82
N GLY A 132 -12.68 13.70 12.38
CA GLY A 132 -13.49 14.36 13.40
C GLY A 132 -12.98 14.28 14.84
N ALA A 133 -12.10 13.34 15.18
CA ALA A 133 -11.69 13.14 16.58
C ALA A 133 -10.75 14.24 17.15
N GLY A 134 -10.28 15.17 16.30
CA GLY A 134 -9.47 16.33 16.70
C GLY A 134 -10.30 17.57 17.03
N GLY A 135 -11.39 17.80 16.28
CA GLY A 135 -12.25 18.97 16.47
C GLY A 135 -13.08 18.91 17.76
N ASP A 136 -13.49 17.70 18.15
CA ASP A 136 -14.29 17.52 19.37
C ASP A 136 -13.48 17.81 20.64
N ARG A 137 -12.17 17.52 20.64
CA ARG A 137 -11.28 17.80 21.78
C ARG A 137 -10.94 19.28 21.90
N GLU A 138 -10.69 19.96 20.79
CA GLU A 138 -10.42 21.39 20.78
C GLU A 138 -11.69 22.21 21.12
N SER A 139 -12.87 21.72 20.70
CA SER A 139 -14.17 22.29 21.08
C SER A 139 -14.47 22.08 22.57
N VAL A 140 -14.20 20.89 23.12
CA VAL A 140 -14.36 20.61 24.55
C VAL A 140 -13.36 21.41 25.39
N ASP A 141 -12.09 21.49 24.98
CA ASP A 141 -11.07 22.28 25.69
C ASP A 141 -11.37 23.79 25.63
N GLY A 142 -11.90 24.27 24.50
CA GLY A 142 -12.37 25.65 24.34
C GLY A 142 -13.56 25.95 25.24
N ALA A 143 -14.53 25.04 25.31
CA ALA A 143 -15.70 25.17 26.19
C ALA A 143 -15.32 25.13 27.68
N VAL A 144 -14.39 24.25 28.06
CA VAL A 144 -13.86 24.16 29.43
C VAL A 144 -13.09 25.43 29.81
N ARG A 145 -12.26 25.98 28.92
CA ARG A 145 -11.57 27.25 29.19
C ARG A 145 -12.52 28.43 29.33
N ALA A 146 -13.57 28.49 28.51
CA ALA A 146 -14.59 29.53 28.61
C ALA A 146 -15.37 29.45 29.93
N ALA A 147 -15.64 28.24 30.44
CA ALA A 147 -16.31 28.04 31.72
C ALA A 147 -15.42 28.37 32.94
N VAL A 148 -14.10 28.19 32.82
CA VAL A 148 -13.15 28.43 33.92
C VAL A 148 -12.64 29.88 33.96
N GLY A 149 -12.57 30.57 32.83
CA GLY A 149 -12.04 31.95 32.73
C GLY A 149 -13.06 33.07 32.98
N GLY A 150 -14.31 32.74 33.32
CA GLY A 150 -15.41 33.69 33.50
C GLY A 150 -15.75 34.08 34.94
N GLN A 151 -14.84 33.91 35.90
CA GLN A 151 -15.00 34.36 37.29
C GLN A 151 -14.17 35.61 37.59
#